data_AF-A0A6P0LBC9-F1
#
_entry.id   AF-A0A6P0LBC9-F1
#
_cell.length_a   1.000
_cell.length_b   1.000
_cell.length_c   1.000
_cell.angle_alpha   90.00
_cell.angle_beta   90.00
_cell.angle_gamma   90.00
#
_symmetry.space_group_name_H-M   'P 1'
#
loop_
_entity.id
_entity.type
_entity.pdbx_description
1 polymer ?
#
loop_
_entity_poly.entity_id
_entity_poly.type
_entity_poly.pdbx_seq_one_letter_code
_entity_poly.pdbx_strand_id
1 'polypeptide(L)'
;MSTGSFEKNSLDWQLQLLQRQFGEWWELTMSQVSLEQPQSSLPSWLLSPILRQGIRITFWLLVAVILSWLGVRLFRGLHPYIISYYQQLTQATKRVTKRPVPELSVVNWWERSQNYQQQGNYTEACRCLYMGMLQQLHDTGIAPRHPSRTDGEYLQLIQQLPQPKPYQILLITHQQLCFSNAEVSSQIFERCQQAYQQIKVELSRMKDEIS
;
A
#
# COMPACT_ATOMS: atom_id res chain seq x y z
N MET A 1 11.47 42.60 9.80
CA MET A 1 10.70 41.73 10.71
C MET A 1 9.80 40.81 9.89
N SER A 2 10.11 39.52 9.87
CA SER A 2 9.15 38.40 9.88
C SER A 2 9.97 37.11 9.95
N THR A 3 10.22 36.66 11.18
CA THR A 3 10.85 35.38 11.48
C THR A 3 9.83 34.28 11.26
N GLY A 4 9.85 33.67 10.08
CA GLY A 4 9.09 32.47 9.77
C GLY A 4 9.66 31.28 10.54
N SER A 5 8.88 30.77 11.47
CA SER A 5 9.16 29.56 12.23
C SER A 5 9.21 28.37 11.25
N PHE A 6 10.41 27.83 11.00
CA PHE A 6 10.56 26.58 10.26
C PHE A 6 10.30 25.41 11.22
N GLU A 7 9.17 24.72 10.99
CA GLU A 7 8.79 23.48 11.66
C GLU A 7 9.89 22.42 11.49
N LYS A 8 10.52 22.04 12.62
CA LYS A 8 11.61 21.05 12.70
C LYS A 8 11.15 19.59 12.55
N ASN A 9 10.12 19.31 11.74
CA ASN A 9 9.59 17.97 11.51
C ASN A 9 9.24 17.68 10.04
N SER A 10 9.77 18.45 9.09
CA SER A 10 9.60 18.15 7.67
C SER A 10 10.50 16.98 7.27
N LEU A 11 9.89 15.97 6.64
CA LEU A 11 10.56 14.78 6.08
C LEU A 11 11.70 15.15 5.11
N ASP A 12 11.59 16.32 4.46
CA ASP A 12 12.66 16.87 3.61
C ASP A 12 13.97 17.11 4.37
N TRP A 13 13.92 17.60 5.61
CA TRP A 13 15.15 17.80 6.40
C TRP A 13 15.75 16.45 6.83
N GLN A 14 14.92 15.47 7.16
CA GLN A 14 15.38 14.12 7.52
C GLN A 14 16.02 13.40 6.33
N LEU A 15 15.44 13.54 5.13
CA LEU A 15 15.99 13.01 3.88
C LEU A 15 17.31 13.66 3.51
N GLN A 16 17.43 14.99 3.67
CA GLN A 16 18.69 15.70 3.41
C GLN A 16 19.80 15.31 4.38
N LEU A 17 19.48 15.08 5.66
CA LEU A 17 20.45 14.64 6.66
C LEU A 17 20.95 13.21 6.35
N LEU A 18 20.02 12.32 5.97
CA LEU A 18 20.34 10.97 5.51
C LEU A 18 21.24 10.98 4.29
N GLN A 19 20.93 11.80 3.28
CA GLN A 19 21.71 11.88 2.05
C GLN A 19 23.15 12.37 2.31
N ARG A 20 23.34 13.35 3.21
CA ARG A 20 24.68 13.83 3.58
C ARG A 20 25.49 12.79 4.34
N GLN A 21 24.89 12.11 5.31
CA GLN A 21 25.59 11.07 6.10
C GLN A 21 25.94 9.84 5.25
N PHE A 22 25.06 9.46 4.31
CA PHE A 22 25.35 8.37 3.36
C PHE A 22 26.47 8.72 2.39
N GLY A 23 26.56 9.97 1.93
CA GLY A 23 27.63 10.41 1.03
C GLY A 23 29.01 10.31 1.66
N GLU A 24 29.17 10.85 2.88
CA GLU A 24 30.45 10.80 3.59
C GLU A 24 30.84 9.37 3.98
N TRP A 25 29.87 8.56 4.44
CA TRP A 25 30.12 7.14 4.74
C TRP A 25 30.51 6.34 3.49
N TRP A 26 29.87 6.62 2.35
CA TRP A 26 30.17 5.97 1.07
C TRP A 26 31.57 6.32 0.56
N GLU A 27 31.97 7.59 0.63
CA GLU A 27 33.34 8.01 0.29
C GLU A 27 34.38 7.37 1.20
N LEU A 28 34.15 7.31 2.52
CA LEU A 28 35.05 6.65 3.46
C LEU A 28 35.14 5.13 3.23
N THR A 29 34.03 4.49 2.84
CA THR A 29 34.00 3.05 2.58
C THR A 29 34.70 2.71 1.26
N MET A 30 34.49 3.48 0.19
CA MET A 30 35.18 3.21 -1.10
C MET A 30 36.62 3.68 -1.14
N SER A 31 37.01 4.71 -0.37
CA SER A 31 38.42 5.11 -0.28
C SER A 31 39.28 4.10 0.49
N GLN A 32 38.71 3.38 1.46
CA GLN A 32 39.37 2.28 2.14
C GLN A 32 39.46 1.00 1.29
N VAL A 33 38.63 0.85 0.25
CA VAL A 33 38.77 -0.21 -0.76
C VAL A 33 39.83 0.20 -1.79
N SER A 34 41.04 0.44 -1.31
CA SER A 34 42.23 0.32 -2.14
C SER A 34 42.46 -1.17 -2.37
N LEU A 35 41.98 -1.67 -3.49
CA LEU A 35 42.28 -3.01 -3.99
C LEU A 35 43.79 -3.09 -4.28
N GLU A 36 44.58 -3.37 -3.25
CA GLU A 36 45.91 -3.96 -3.42
C GLU A 36 45.69 -5.32 -4.08
N GLN A 37 45.88 -5.31 -5.40
CA GLN A 37 45.67 -6.44 -6.28
C GLN A 37 46.62 -7.57 -5.88
N PRO A 38 46.14 -8.66 -5.24
CA PRO A 38 47.01 -9.74 -4.87
C PRO A 38 47.27 -10.53 -6.15
N GLN A 39 48.49 -10.37 -6.69
CA GLN A 39 49.05 -11.27 -7.69
C GLN A 39 49.21 -12.66 -7.06
N SER A 40 48.09 -13.38 -6.93
CA SER A 40 48.07 -14.78 -6.52
C SER A 40 47.36 -15.55 -7.62
N SER A 41 48.16 -16.31 -8.36
CA SER A 41 47.73 -17.25 -9.37
C SER A 41 46.68 -18.19 -8.77
N LEU A 42 45.43 -18.02 -9.20
CA LEU A 42 44.34 -18.89 -8.79
C LEU A 42 44.67 -20.34 -9.19
N PRO A 43 44.56 -21.30 -8.27
CA PRO A 43 44.95 -22.67 -8.54
C PRO A 43 44.02 -23.32 -9.59
N SER A 44 44.60 -24.11 -10.49
CA SER A 44 43.97 -24.62 -11.73
C SER A 44 42.70 -25.44 -11.53
N TRP A 45 42.48 -26.02 -10.35
CA TRP A 45 41.24 -26.73 -10.01
C TRP A 45 40.01 -25.80 -9.93
N LEU A 46 40.21 -24.51 -9.65
CA LEU A 46 39.15 -23.50 -9.59
C LEU A 46 38.65 -23.07 -10.98
N LEU A 47 39.43 -23.35 -12.04
CA LEU A 47 39.13 -23.00 -13.44
C LEU A 47 38.25 -24.05 -14.14
N SER A 48 37.95 -25.18 -13.49
CA SER A 48 37.11 -26.24 -14.04
C SER A 48 35.68 -25.75 -14.33
N PRO A 49 35.10 -26.07 -15.51
CA PRO A 49 33.79 -25.57 -15.92
C PRO A 49 32.64 -26.03 -15.00
N ILE A 50 32.76 -27.21 -14.40
CA ILE A 50 31.75 -27.80 -13.51
C ILE A 50 31.72 -27.06 -12.16
N LEU A 51 32.90 -26.77 -11.61
CA LEU A 51 33.01 -26.00 -10.37
C LEU A 51 32.52 -24.56 -10.54
N ARG A 52 32.80 -23.93 -11.70
CA ARG A 52 32.29 -22.59 -12.02
C ARG A 52 30.76 -22.54 -12.06
N GLN A 53 30.12 -23.56 -12.63
CA GLN A 53 28.66 -23.68 -12.63
C GLN A 53 28.11 -23.91 -11.21
N GLY A 54 28.75 -24.78 -10.43
CA GLY A 54 28.38 -25.02 -9.03
C GLY A 54 28.43 -23.75 -8.18
N ILE A 55 29.51 -22.98 -8.28
CA ILE A 55 29.67 -21.69 -7.57
C ILE A 55 28.57 -20.71 -7.99
N ARG A 56 28.25 -20.63 -9.28
CA ARG A 56 27.20 -19.73 -9.79
C ARG A 56 25.82 -20.09 -9.24
N ILE A 57 25.45 -21.37 -9.24
CA ILE A 57 24.17 -21.83 -8.71
C ILE A 57 24.09 -21.54 -7.20
N THR A 58 25.16 -21.87 -6.47
CA THR A 58 25.23 -21.65 -5.02
C THR A 58 25.14 -20.17 -4.66
N PHE A 59 25.77 -19.30 -5.45
CA PHE A 59 25.68 -17.85 -5.30
C PHE A 59 24.25 -17.34 -5.49
N TRP A 60 23.56 -17.75 -6.56
CA TRP A 60 22.18 -17.33 -6.82
C TRP A 60 21.20 -17.86 -5.76
N LEU A 61 21.43 -19.07 -5.27
CA LEU A 61 20.64 -19.66 -4.18
C LEU A 61 20.81 -18.82 -2.90
N LEU A 62 22.04 -18.45 -2.56
CA LEU A 62 22.34 -17.61 -1.39
C LEU A 62 21.71 -16.22 -1.53
N VAL A 63 21.78 -15.60 -2.71
CA VAL A 63 21.12 -14.32 -3.02
C VAL A 63 19.60 -14.42 -2.84
N ALA A 64 18.97 -15.48 -3.37
CA ALA A 64 17.53 -15.68 -3.25
C ALA A 64 17.08 -15.85 -1.79
N VAL A 65 17.85 -16.59 -0.99
CA VAL A 65 17.60 -16.75 0.46
C VAL A 65 17.71 -15.41 1.18
N ILE A 66 18.75 -14.62 0.90
CA ILE A 66 18.91 -13.28 1.50
C ILE A 66 17.76 -12.37 1.12
N LEU A 67 17.36 -12.31 -0.15
CA LEU A 67 16.24 -11.49 -0.62
C LEU A 67 14.92 -11.88 0.04
N SER A 68 14.63 -13.18 0.11
CA SER A 68 13.44 -13.70 0.78
C SER A 68 13.43 -13.32 2.27
N TRP A 69 14.57 -13.50 2.95
CA TRP A 69 14.72 -13.13 4.35
C TRP A 69 14.57 -11.61 4.59
N LEU A 70 15.15 -10.78 3.72
CA LEU A 70 15.01 -9.32 3.78
C LEU A 70 13.55 -8.90 3.61
N GLY A 71 12.85 -9.49 2.63
CA GLY A 71 11.43 -9.24 2.38
C GLY A 71 10.58 -9.55 3.61
N VAL A 72 10.74 -10.74 4.19
CA VAL A 72 10.01 -11.13 5.42
C VAL A 72 10.33 -10.18 6.59
N ARG A 73 11.60 -9.77 6.73
CA ARG A 73 12.03 -8.87 7.81
C ARG A 73 11.45 -7.46 7.66
N LEU A 74 11.42 -6.91 6.44
CA LEU A 74 10.79 -5.63 6.12
C LEU A 74 9.29 -5.66 6.39
N PHE A 75 8.59 -6.69 5.91
CA PHE A 75 7.15 -6.86 6.14
C PHE A 75 6.81 -6.95 7.63
N ARG A 76 7.59 -7.70 8.42
CA ARG A 76 7.37 -7.85 9.86
C ARG A 76 7.70 -6.55 10.63
N GLY A 77 8.66 -5.74 10.16
CA GLY A 77 9.01 -4.46 10.76
C GLY A 77 8.03 -3.31 10.48
N LEU A 78 7.37 -3.32 9.32
CA LEU A 78 6.39 -2.30 8.93
C LEU A 78 5.00 -2.54 9.55
N HIS A 79 4.69 -3.79 9.92
CA HIS A 79 3.41 -4.19 10.50
C HIS A 79 2.97 -3.38 11.75
N PRO A 80 3.81 -3.11 12.78
CA PRO A 80 3.38 -2.34 13.95
C PRO A 80 3.14 -0.85 13.68
N TYR A 81 3.82 -0.25 12.70
CA TYR A 81 3.67 1.18 12.40
C TYR A 81 2.37 1.49 11.64
N ILE A 82 1.94 0.57 10.78
CA ILE A 82 0.66 0.67 10.07
C ILE A 82 -0.49 0.53 11.07
N ILE A 83 -0.41 -0.43 12.00
CA ILE A 83 -1.46 -0.67 13.01
C ILE A 83 -1.59 0.51 13.97
N SER A 84 -0.50 1.13 14.41
CA SER A 84 -0.58 2.28 15.34
C SER A 84 -1.27 3.50 14.73
N TYR A 85 -1.12 3.74 13.41
CA TYR A 85 -1.80 4.83 12.72
C TYR A 85 -3.32 4.59 12.65
N TYR A 86 -3.75 3.35 12.35
CA TYR A 86 -5.16 2.95 12.39
C TYR A 86 -5.75 2.95 13.81
N GLN A 87 -4.95 2.64 14.83
CA GLN A 87 -5.36 2.66 16.23
C GLN A 87 -5.52 4.09 16.78
N GLN A 88 -4.70 5.05 16.34
CA GLN A 88 -4.85 6.46 16.75
C GLN A 88 -6.13 7.08 16.18
N LEU A 89 -6.50 6.76 14.93
CA LEU A 89 -7.79 7.15 14.34
C LEU A 89 -9.00 6.59 15.10
N THR A 90 -8.88 5.37 15.65
CA THR A 90 -9.97 4.72 16.41
C THR A 90 -9.98 5.09 17.91
N GLN A 91 -8.85 5.50 18.48
CA GLN A 91 -8.77 5.96 19.87
C GLN A 91 -9.20 7.43 20.05
N ALA A 92 -8.98 8.29 19.05
CA ALA A 92 -9.53 9.65 19.04
C ALA A 92 -11.07 9.64 19.12
N THR A 93 -11.69 8.60 18.56
CA THR A 93 -13.14 8.34 18.63
C THR A 93 -13.59 7.87 20.02
N LYS A 94 -12.74 7.17 20.79
CA LYS A 94 -13.10 6.59 22.10
C LYS A 94 -13.14 7.60 23.25
N ARG A 95 -12.44 8.74 23.15
CA ARG A 95 -12.42 9.74 24.25
C ARG A 95 -13.61 10.71 24.25
N VAL A 96 -14.44 10.72 23.21
CA VAL A 96 -15.59 11.65 23.08
C VAL A 96 -16.91 11.02 23.60
N THR A 97 -16.95 9.72 23.85
CA THR A 97 -18.20 9.00 24.13
C THR A 97 -18.49 8.84 25.63
N LYS A 98 -18.82 9.93 26.31
CA LYS A 98 -19.53 9.91 27.62
C LYS A 98 -20.89 10.59 27.59
N ARG A 99 -21.53 10.68 26.42
CA ARG A 99 -22.96 10.98 26.29
C ARG A 99 -23.65 9.90 25.46
N PRO A 100 -24.81 9.39 25.89
CA PRO A 100 -25.59 8.45 25.11
C PRO A 100 -26.22 9.22 23.96
N VAL A 101 -25.76 8.97 22.74
CA VAL A 101 -26.29 9.50 21.48
C VAL A 101 -26.33 8.29 20.53
N PRO A 102 -27.44 8.09 19.81
CA PRO A 102 -27.93 6.78 19.34
C PRO A 102 -26.97 6.14 18.34
N GLU A 103 -27.09 4.81 18.19
CA GLU A 103 -26.38 3.96 17.24
C GLU A 103 -25.78 4.74 16.08
N LEU A 104 -24.44 4.73 15.96
CA LEU A 104 -23.72 5.37 14.87
C LEU A 104 -24.21 4.81 13.53
N SER A 105 -25.22 5.50 13.02
CA SER A 105 -25.83 5.40 11.72
C SER A 105 -24.77 5.23 10.64
N VAL A 106 -24.89 4.12 9.90
CA VAL A 106 -24.74 4.02 8.44
C VAL A 106 -23.89 5.16 7.86
N VAL A 107 -22.57 5.01 7.88
CA VAL A 107 -21.69 5.90 7.11
C VAL A 107 -22.07 5.73 5.64
N ASN A 108 -22.85 6.67 5.10
CA ASN A 108 -23.19 6.68 3.69
C ASN A 108 -21.96 7.14 2.90
N TRP A 109 -21.08 6.19 2.57
CA TRP A 109 -19.85 6.42 1.83
C TRP A 109 -20.08 7.16 0.50
N TRP A 110 -21.26 6.99 -0.10
CA TRP A 110 -21.68 7.75 -1.26
C TRP A 110 -21.79 9.25 -0.96
N GLU A 111 -22.49 9.64 0.10
CA GLU A 111 -22.65 11.04 0.48
C GLU A 111 -21.30 11.70 0.80
N ARG A 112 -20.42 10.99 1.52
CA ARG A 112 -19.06 11.46 1.80
C ARG A 112 -18.25 11.66 0.52
N SER A 113 -18.36 10.72 -0.42
CA SER A 113 -17.73 10.86 -1.74
C SER A 113 -18.21 12.11 -2.47
N GLN A 114 -19.52 12.37 -2.46
CA GLN A 114 -20.08 13.57 -3.10
C GLN A 114 -19.58 14.87 -2.44
N ASN A 115 -19.49 14.90 -1.11
CA ASN A 115 -18.98 16.07 -0.39
C ASN A 115 -17.51 16.37 -0.75
N TYR A 116 -16.67 15.34 -0.85
CA TYR A 116 -15.28 15.52 -1.30
C TYR A 116 -15.18 15.95 -2.76
N GLN A 117 -16.06 15.44 -3.63
CA GLN A 117 -16.15 15.87 -5.02
C GLN A 117 -16.51 17.36 -5.15
N GLN A 118 -17.47 17.86 -4.37
CA GLN A 118 -17.84 19.28 -4.36
C GLN A 118 -16.69 20.19 -3.92
N GLN A 119 -15.78 19.67 -3.09
CA GLN A 119 -14.57 20.36 -2.64
C GLN A 119 -13.41 20.26 -3.63
N GLY A 120 -13.60 19.56 -4.77
CA GLY A 120 -12.54 19.27 -5.75
C GLY A 120 -11.54 18.22 -5.30
N ASN A 121 -11.75 17.55 -4.15
CA ASN A 121 -10.87 16.50 -3.64
C ASN A 121 -11.30 15.13 -4.18
N TYR A 122 -10.95 14.87 -5.44
CA TYR A 122 -11.30 13.62 -6.13
C TYR A 122 -10.60 12.39 -5.55
N THR A 123 -9.42 12.56 -4.94
CA THR A 123 -8.66 11.49 -4.28
C THR A 123 -9.45 10.89 -3.11
N GLU A 124 -9.89 11.73 -2.18
CA GLU A 124 -10.67 11.27 -1.03
C GLU A 124 -12.09 10.84 -1.45
N ALA A 125 -12.64 11.42 -2.52
CA ALA A 125 -13.91 10.99 -3.09
C ALA A 125 -13.82 9.54 -3.61
N CYS A 126 -12.81 9.21 -4.42
CA CYS A 126 -12.56 7.84 -4.88
C CYS A 126 -12.29 6.86 -3.72
N ARG A 127 -11.55 7.31 -2.70
CA ARG A 127 -11.30 6.50 -1.49
C ARG A 127 -12.60 6.17 -0.75
N CYS A 128 -13.52 7.12 -0.65
CA CYS A 128 -14.83 6.88 -0.06
C CYS A 128 -15.62 5.81 -0.84
N LEU A 129 -15.62 5.86 -2.17
CA LEU A 129 -16.29 4.86 -3.00
C LEU A 129 -15.68 3.46 -2.84
N TYR A 130 -14.35 3.37 -2.77
CA TYR A 130 -13.66 2.13 -2.45
C TYR A 130 -14.08 1.57 -1.08
N MET A 131 -14.11 2.40 -0.03
CA MET A 131 -14.53 1.99 1.31
C MET A 131 -15.99 1.51 1.33
N GLY A 132 -16.86 2.17 0.58
CA GLY A 132 -18.25 1.75 0.39
C GLY A 132 -18.36 0.38 -0.24
N MET A 133 -17.58 0.12 -1.30
CA MET A 133 -17.57 -1.16 -2.01
C MET A 133 -17.08 -2.30 -1.10
N LEU A 134 -16.03 -2.09 -0.31
CA LEU A 134 -15.59 -3.07 0.68
C LEU A 134 -16.65 -3.35 1.77
N GLN A 135 -17.40 -2.33 2.19
CA GLN A 135 -18.50 -2.51 3.13
C GLN A 135 -19.59 -3.38 2.52
N GLN A 136 -19.98 -3.10 1.28
CA GLN A 136 -20.99 -3.88 0.58
C GLN A 136 -20.60 -5.34 0.37
N LEU A 137 -19.34 -5.60 0.00
CA LEU A 137 -18.81 -6.96 -0.11
C LEU A 137 -18.82 -7.72 1.22
N HIS A 138 -18.61 -7.00 2.32
CA HIS A 138 -18.70 -7.57 3.66
C HIS A 138 -20.15 -7.87 4.06
N ASP A 139 -21.05 -6.91 3.86
CA ASP A 139 -22.46 -6.99 4.27
C ASP A 139 -23.23 -8.06 3.48
N THR A 140 -22.84 -8.28 2.22
CA THR A 140 -23.40 -9.33 1.34
C THR A 140 -22.78 -10.71 1.61
N GLY A 141 -21.78 -10.80 2.49
CA GLY A 141 -21.09 -12.05 2.79
C GLY A 141 -20.17 -12.56 1.66
N ILE A 142 -20.09 -11.86 0.53
CA ILE A 142 -19.26 -12.23 -0.64
C ILE A 142 -17.78 -12.26 -0.25
N ALA A 143 -17.32 -11.22 0.43
CA ALA A 143 -15.95 -11.14 0.92
C ALA A 143 -15.96 -10.50 2.31
N PRO A 144 -16.04 -11.31 3.38
CA PRO A 144 -16.00 -10.80 4.74
C PRO A 144 -14.74 -9.96 4.98
N ARG A 145 -14.91 -8.79 5.62
CA ARG A 145 -13.79 -7.89 5.90
C ARG A 145 -12.83 -8.57 6.87
N HIS A 146 -11.60 -8.79 6.42
CA HIS A 146 -10.52 -9.26 7.27
C HIS A 146 -9.43 -8.17 7.35
N PRO A 147 -8.94 -7.81 8.55
CA PRO A 147 -7.98 -6.70 8.72
C PRO A 147 -6.68 -6.88 7.93
N SER A 148 -6.27 -8.12 7.70
CA SER A 148 -5.05 -8.46 6.96
C SER A 148 -5.26 -8.61 5.45
N ARG A 149 -6.49 -8.45 4.94
CA ARG A 149 -6.79 -8.70 3.52
C ARG A 149 -6.34 -7.54 2.66
N THR A 150 -5.61 -7.85 1.61
CA THR A 150 -5.04 -6.91 0.63
C THR A 150 -5.92 -6.75 -0.59
N ASP A 151 -5.72 -5.67 -1.35
CA ASP A 151 -6.43 -5.45 -2.63
C ASP A 151 -6.19 -6.59 -3.63
N GLY A 152 -5.00 -7.22 -3.61
CA GLY A 152 -4.70 -8.38 -4.45
C GLY A 152 -5.57 -9.60 -4.12
N GLU A 153 -5.85 -9.84 -2.84
CA GLU A 153 -6.75 -10.90 -2.40
C GLU A 153 -8.21 -10.57 -2.74
N TYR A 154 -8.64 -9.31 -2.58
CA TYR A 154 -9.96 -8.88 -3.05
C TYR A 154 -10.12 -9.08 -4.56
N LEU A 155 -9.09 -8.73 -5.37
CA LEU A 155 -9.09 -8.96 -6.82
C LEU A 155 -9.30 -10.43 -7.19
N GLN A 156 -8.74 -11.37 -6.43
CA GLN A 156 -8.94 -12.81 -6.65
C GLN A 156 -10.38 -13.23 -6.34
N LEU A 157 -10.97 -12.73 -5.26
CA LEU A 157 -12.33 -13.06 -4.86
C LEU A 157 -13.36 -12.55 -5.86
N ILE A 158 -13.22 -11.30 -6.30
CA ILE A 158 -14.20 -10.70 -7.22
C ILE A 158 -14.19 -11.33 -8.62
N GLN A 159 -13.12 -12.05 -9.02
CA GLN A 159 -13.08 -12.74 -10.31
C GLN A 159 -14.16 -13.82 -10.43
N GLN A 160 -14.68 -14.30 -9.30
CA GLN A 160 -15.75 -15.30 -9.24
C GLN A 160 -17.14 -14.67 -9.39
N LEU A 161 -17.24 -13.33 -9.34
CA LEU A 161 -18.51 -12.62 -9.46
C LEU A 161 -18.96 -12.54 -10.93
N PRO A 162 -20.28 -12.46 -11.19
CA PRO A 162 -20.81 -12.31 -12.54
C PRO A 162 -20.25 -11.10 -13.28
N GLN A 163 -20.04 -9.97 -12.60
CA GLN A 163 -19.46 -8.75 -13.17
C GLN A 163 -18.25 -8.25 -12.38
N PRO A 164 -17.03 -8.73 -12.65
CA PRO A 164 -15.85 -8.34 -11.86
C PRO A 164 -15.35 -6.91 -12.17
N LYS A 165 -15.61 -6.38 -13.38
CA LYS A 165 -15.01 -5.14 -13.88
C LYS A 165 -15.27 -3.90 -13.00
N PRO A 166 -16.49 -3.66 -12.49
CA PRO A 166 -16.76 -2.48 -11.65
C PRO A 166 -15.93 -2.48 -10.35
N TYR A 167 -15.78 -3.64 -9.70
CA TYR A 167 -14.95 -3.78 -8.51
C TYR A 167 -13.47 -3.57 -8.82
N GLN A 168 -12.98 -4.10 -9.95
CA GLN A 168 -11.60 -3.92 -10.40
C GLN A 168 -11.24 -2.44 -10.59
N ILE A 169 -12.15 -1.64 -11.13
CA ILE A 169 -11.94 -0.19 -11.30
C ILE A 169 -11.62 0.46 -9.95
N LEU A 170 -12.45 0.21 -8.93
CA LEU A 170 -12.25 0.81 -7.61
C LEU A 170 -10.98 0.28 -6.90
N LEU A 171 -10.70 -1.02 -7.01
CA LEU A 171 -9.50 -1.65 -6.42
C LEU A 171 -8.21 -1.11 -7.06
N ILE A 172 -8.14 -1.07 -8.40
CA ILE A 172 -6.95 -0.60 -9.12
C ILE A 172 -6.75 0.90 -8.88
N THR A 173 -7.82 1.70 -8.88
CA THR A 173 -7.70 3.13 -8.58
C THR A 173 -7.22 3.36 -7.15
N HIS A 174 -7.72 2.62 -6.17
CA HIS A 174 -7.20 2.69 -4.80
C HIS A 174 -5.71 2.31 -4.72
N GLN A 175 -5.31 1.22 -5.38
CA GLN A 175 -3.91 0.82 -5.43
C GLN A 175 -3.03 1.92 -6.06
N GLN A 176 -3.48 2.53 -7.15
CA GLN A 176 -2.78 3.67 -7.76
C GLN A 176 -2.66 4.84 -6.79
N LEU A 177 -3.72 5.17 -6.05
CA LEU A 177 -3.69 6.22 -5.04
C LEU A 177 -2.71 5.96 -3.89
N CYS A 178 -2.51 4.70 -3.51
CA CYS A 178 -1.57 4.34 -2.45
C CYS A 178 -0.11 4.35 -2.90
N PHE A 179 0.16 4.04 -4.17
CA PHE A 179 1.53 3.81 -4.68
C PHE A 179 1.99 4.82 -5.73
N SER A 180 1.15 5.77 -6.09
CA SER A 180 1.46 6.86 -7.02
C SER A 180 1.16 8.21 -6.39
N ASN A 181 1.93 9.22 -6.77
CA ASN A 181 1.66 10.62 -6.43
C ASN A 181 0.77 11.30 -7.49
N ALA A 182 0.12 10.52 -8.36
CA ALA A 182 -0.76 11.05 -9.40
C ALA A 182 -2.04 11.62 -8.78
N GLU A 183 -2.32 12.89 -9.05
CA GLU A 183 -3.60 13.50 -8.70
C GLU A 183 -4.75 12.84 -9.47
N VAL A 184 -5.87 12.62 -8.79
CA VAL A 184 -7.07 12.07 -9.40
C VAL A 184 -7.79 13.17 -10.17
N SER A 185 -7.93 12.99 -11.48
CA SER A 185 -8.76 13.86 -12.31
C SER A 185 -10.25 13.58 -12.08
N SER A 186 -11.09 14.57 -12.41
CA SER A 186 -12.55 14.41 -12.40
C SER A 186 -13.02 13.20 -13.24
N GLN A 187 -12.33 12.92 -14.35
CA GLN A 187 -12.62 11.77 -15.22
C GLN A 187 -12.39 10.42 -14.51
N ILE A 188 -11.32 10.31 -13.71
CA ILE A 188 -11.06 9.09 -12.92
C ILE A 188 -12.14 8.94 -11.84
N PHE A 189 -12.53 10.04 -11.20
CA PHE A 189 -13.62 10.04 -10.24
C PHE A 189 -14.95 9.60 -10.85
N GLU A 190 -15.34 10.16 -12.00
CA GLU A 190 -16.58 9.79 -12.71
C GLU A 190 -16.59 8.28 -13.03
N ARG A 191 -15.45 7.74 -13.47
CA ARG A 191 -15.30 6.30 -13.73
C ARG A 191 -15.49 5.47 -12.46
N CYS A 192 -14.93 5.90 -11.33
CA CYS A 192 -15.13 5.24 -10.04
C CYS A 192 -16.58 5.33 -9.57
N GLN A 193 -17.22 6.47 -9.77
CA GLN A 193 -18.61 6.71 -9.41
C GLN A 193 -19.56 5.82 -10.20
N GLN A 194 -19.36 5.72 -11.52
CA GLN A 194 -20.11 4.81 -12.39
C GLN A 194 -19.93 3.35 -11.98
N ALA A 195 -18.69 2.94 -11.71
CA ALA A 195 -18.39 1.58 -11.24
C ALA A 195 -19.11 1.27 -9.92
N TYR A 196 -19.08 2.19 -8.95
CA TYR A 196 -19.77 2.03 -7.68
C TYR A 196 -21.30 1.87 -7.84
N GLN A 197 -21.91 2.62 -8.76
CA GLN A 197 -23.35 2.47 -9.05
C GLN A 197 -23.67 1.13 -9.71
N GLN A 198 -22.82 0.64 -10.62
CA GLN A 198 -23.00 -0.69 -11.23
C GLN A 198 -22.97 -1.81 -10.16
N ILE A 199 -22.04 -1.73 -9.21
CA ILE A 199 -21.96 -2.66 -8.07
C ILE A 199 -23.26 -2.64 -7.26
N LYS A 200 -23.79 -1.45 -6.94
CA LYS A 200 -25.05 -1.34 -6.20
C LYS A 200 -26.21 -2.07 -6.89
N VAL A 201 -26.33 -1.88 -8.21
CA VAL A 201 -27.38 -2.50 -9.02
C VAL A 201 -27.21 -4.02 -9.08
N GLU A 202 -25.97 -4.50 -9.23
CA GLU A 202 -25.66 -5.94 -9.24
C GLU A 202 -25.98 -6.59 -7.89
N LEU A 203 -25.55 -5.98 -6.79
CA LEU A 203 -25.80 -6.50 -5.44
C LEU A 203 -27.30 -6.51 -5.09
N SER A 204 -28.06 -5.50 -5.51
CA SER A 204 -29.53 -5.54 -5.36
C SER A 204 -30.14 -6.69 -6.13
N ARG A 205 -29.69 -6.91 -7.38
CA ARG A 205 -30.20 -8.02 -8.21
C ARG A 205 -29.89 -9.39 -7.60
N MET A 206 -28.67 -9.59 -7.10
CA MET A 206 -28.29 -10.86 -6.44
C MET A 206 -29.12 -11.12 -5.18
N LYS A 207 -29.49 -10.07 -4.44
CA LYS A 207 -30.35 -10.20 -3.26
C LYS A 207 -31.77 -10.66 -3.64
N ASP A 208 -32.29 -10.15 -4.76
CA ASP A 208 -33.62 -10.52 -5.26
C ASP A 208 -33.67 -11.96 -5.81
N GLU A 209 -32.54 -12.49 -6.33
CA GLU A 209 -32.46 -13.87 -6.84
C GLU A 209 -32.33 -14.94 -5.73
N ILE A 210 -32.02 -14.54 -4.50
CA ILE A 210 -31.81 -15.45 -3.35
C ILE A 210 -33.04 -15.45 -2.40
N SER A 211 -33.92 -14.45 -2.50
CA SER A 211 -35.12 -14.31 -1.66
C SER A 211 -36.34 -15.00 -2.24
#